data_AF-A0A920FA50-F1
#
_entry.id   AF-A0A920FA50-F1
#
_cell.length_a   1.000
_cell.length_b   1.000
_cell.length_c   1.000
_cell.angle_alpha   90.00
_cell.angle_beta   90.00
_cell.angle_gamma   90.00
#
_symmetry.space_group_name_H-M   'P 1'
#
loop_
_entity.id
_entity.type
_entity.pdbx_description
1 polymer ?
#
loop_
_entity_poly.entity_id
_entity_poly.type
_entity_poly.pdbx_seq_one_letter_code
_entity_poly.pdbx_strand_id
1 'polypeptide(L)' 'MRENKIKEIWQNGNCATLGWLSVSHGITAEVMARQGFDALCVDLQHGTSEMSDVLPMLQAISQTDTVSIRKSCME' A
#
# COMPACT_ATOMS: atom_id res chain seq x y z
N MET A 1 13.88 -9.45 1.86
CA MET A 1 12.42 -9.38 1.64
C MET A 1 11.76 -9.52 3.00
N ARG A 2 10.83 -8.61 3.36
CA ARG A 2 10.14 -8.65 4.66
C ARG A 2 9.04 -9.72 4.66
N GLU A 3 8.69 -10.20 5.84
CA GLU A 3 7.57 -11.11 6.05
C GLU A 3 6.23 -10.42 5.74
N ASN A 4 5.27 -11.18 5.24
CA ASN A 4 3.97 -10.65 4.83
C ASN A 4 3.02 -10.59 6.01
N LYS A 5 2.98 -9.44 6.69
CA LYS A 5 2.12 -9.17 7.86
C LYS A 5 0.64 -9.51 7.62
N ILE A 6 0.11 -9.30 6.42
CA ILE A 6 -1.30 -9.63 6.12
C ILE A 6 -1.55 -11.13 6.27
N LYS A 7 -0.62 -11.97 5.80
CA LYS A 7 -0.74 -13.43 5.91
C LYS A 7 -0.72 -13.87 7.37
N GLU A 8 0.12 -13.26 8.21
CA GLU A 8 0.13 -13.55 9.65
C GLU A 8 -1.18 -13.11 10.33
N ILE A 9 -1.68 -11.91 10.02
CA ILE A 9 -2.95 -11.40 10.57
C ILE A 9 -4.10 -12.35 10.24
N TRP A 10 -4.18 -12.82 8.99
CA TRP A 10 -5.20 -13.78 8.57
C TRP A 10 -5.04 -15.16 9.20
N GLN A 11 -3.80 -15.64 9.40
CA GLN A 11 -3.53 -16.90 10.10
C GLN A 11 -3.98 -16.84 11.57
N ASN A 12 -3.90 -15.67 12.19
CA ASN A 12 -4.37 -15.43 13.55
C ASN A 12 -5.89 -15.21 13.65
N GLY A 13 -6.63 -15.31 12.54
CA GLY A 13 -8.08 -15.11 12.49
C GLY A 13 -8.52 -13.64 12.62
N ASN A 14 -7.60 -12.70 12.49
CA ASN A 14 -7.87 -11.27 12.60
C ASN A 14 -8.17 -10.64 11.23
N CYS A 15 -8.91 -9.53 11.25
CA CYS A 15 -9.17 -8.72 10.05
C CYS A 15 -8.03 -7.73 9.83
N ALA A 16 -7.50 -7.67 8.59
CA ALA A 16 -6.52 -6.66 8.19
C ALA A 16 -7.23 -5.41 7.65
N THR A 17 -6.75 -4.23 8.03
CA THR A 17 -7.26 -2.93 7.58
C THR A 17 -6.51 -2.49 6.33
N LEU A 18 -7.27 -2.19 5.27
CA LEU A 18 -6.73 -1.71 4.00
C LEU A 18 -7.06 -0.23 3.80
N GLY A 19 -6.04 0.61 3.64
CA GLY A 19 -6.21 1.98 3.16
C GLY A 19 -6.15 2.03 1.64
N TRP A 20 -7.03 2.81 1.01
CA TRP A 20 -7.04 3.02 -0.44
C TRP A 20 -6.40 4.37 -0.78
N LEU A 21 -5.36 4.35 -1.62
CA LEU A 21 -4.66 5.54 -2.08
C LEU A 21 -5.08 5.86 -3.53
N SER A 22 -5.94 6.88 -3.66
CA SER A 22 -6.30 7.48 -4.95
C SER A 22 -5.40 8.66 -5.32
N VAL A 23 -4.63 9.20 -4.37
CA VAL A 23 -3.74 10.35 -4.58
C VAL A 23 -2.33 9.86 -4.90
N SER A 24 -1.85 10.23 -6.09
CA SER A 24 -0.58 9.83 -6.71
C SER A 24 0.60 10.64 -6.18
N HIS A 25 0.88 10.60 -4.88
CA HIS A 25 1.99 11.39 -4.30
C HIS A 25 2.72 10.64 -3.19
N GLY A 26 4.06 10.65 -3.25
CA GLY A 26 4.92 9.92 -2.30
C GLY A 26 4.74 10.37 -0.84
N ILE A 27 4.61 11.68 -0.60
CA ILE A 27 4.37 12.23 0.75
C ILE A 27 3.05 11.73 1.33
N THR A 28 1.98 11.74 0.53
CA THR A 28 0.66 11.25 0.98
C THR A 28 0.71 9.76 1.30
N ALA A 29 1.42 8.98 0.48
CA ALA A 29 1.64 7.56 0.73
C ALA A 29 2.42 7.33 2.04
N GLU A 30 3.46 8.12 2.32
CA GLU A 30 4.22 8.02 3.56
C GLU A 30 3.37 8.34 4.79
N VAL A 31 2.64 9.46 4.75
CA VAL A 31 1.77 9.88 5.86
C VAL A 31 0.74 8.79 6.14
N MET A 32 0.08 8.28 5.10
CA MET A 32 -0.91 7.21 5.24
C MET A 32 -0.28 5.92 5.78
N ALA A 33 0.94 5.58 5.39
CA ALA A 33 1.62 4.38 5.88
C ALA A 33 1.95 4.48 7.37
N ARG A 34 2.09 5.69 7.90
CA ARG A 34 2.34 5.94 9.33
C ARG A 34 1.07 6.02 10.18
N GLN A 35 -0.12 6.04 9.57
CA GLN A 35 -1.39 6.07 10.31
C GLN A 35 -1.76 4.74 10.97
N GLY A 36 -1.01 3.65 10.69
CA GLY A 36 -1.24 2.34 11.29
C GLY A 36 -2.18 1.43 10.52
N PHE A 37 -2.33 1.63 9.20
CA PHE A 37 -2.99 0.65 8.34
C PHE A 37 -2.12 -0.60 8.17
N ASP A 38 -2.73 -1.79 8.15
CA ASP A 38 -2.02 -3.05 7.91
C ASP A 38 -1.53 -3.14 6.46
N ALA A 39 -2.33 -2.59 5.53
CA ALA A 39 -2.03 -2.58 4.12
C ALA A 39 -2.45 -1.27 3.44
N LEU A 40 -1.70 -0.85 2.44
CA LEU A 40 -2.04 0.28 1.58
C LEU A 40 -2.13 -0.13 0.13
N CYS A 41 -3.26 0.18 -0.48
CA CYS A 41 -3.58 -0.14 -1.86
C CYS A 41 -3.35 1.08 -2.74
N VAL A 42 -2.32 1.04 -3.60
CA VAL A 42 -2.09 2.07 -4.62
C VAL A 42 -2.96 1.74 -5.83
N ASP A 43 -3.92 2.63 -6.12
CA ASP A 43 -4.83 2.48 -7.25
C ASP A 43 -4.18 2.98 -8.54
N LEU A 44 -4.04 2.06 -9.50
CA LEU A 44 -3.52 2.33 -10.85
C LEU A 44 -4.51 1.97 -11.95
N GLN A 45 -5.72 1.53 -11.60
CA GLN A 45 -6.78 1.29 -12.58
C GLN A 45 -7.63 2.54 -12.76
N HIS A 46 -7.93 3.23 -11.66
CA HIS A 46 -8.82 4.39 -11.63
C HIS A 46 -8.19 5.62 -10.96
N GLY A 47 -6.99 5.49 -10.41
CA GLY A 47 -6.22 6.63 -9.93
C GLY A 47 -5.61 7.43 -11.09
N THR A 48 -5.34 8.72 -10.87
CA THR A 48 -4.52 9.56 -11.74
C THR A 48 -3.04 9.17 -11.73
N SER A 49 -2.72 8.01 -11.15
CA SER A 49 -1.37 7.55 -10.84
C SER A 49 -0.75 6.93 -12.08
N GLU A 50 0.36 7.50 -12.54
CA GLU A 50 1.14 6.90 -13.62
C GLU A 50 2.18 5.92 -13.06
N MET A 51 2.76 5.09 -13.92
CA MET A 51 3.80 4.11 -13.54
C MET A 51 5.00 4.77 -12.85
N SER A 52 5.30 6.01 -13.23
CA SER A 52 6.35 6.88 -12.68
C SER A 52 6.13 7.22 -11.20
N ASP A 53 4.87 7.38 -10.76
CA ASP A 53 4.53 7.76 -9.39
C ASP A 53 4.59 6.57 -8.41
N VAL A 54 4.49 5.36 -8.94
CA VAL A 54 4.42 4.14 -8.11
C VAL A 54 5.72 3.87 -7.39
N LEU A 55 6.86 4.04 -8.06
CA LEU A 55 8.16 3.78 -7.45
C LEU A 55 8.40 4.65 -6.19
N PRO A 56 8.25 5.98 -6.23
CA PRO A 56 8.42 6.81 -5.04
C PRO A 56 7.37 6.51 -3.96
N MET A 57 6.13 6.16 -4.32
CA MET A 57 5.12 5.73 -3.34
C MET A 57 5.49 4.41 -2.66
N LEU A 58 5.96 3.42 -3.41
CA LEU A 58 6.41 2.14 -2.84
C LEU A 58 7.65 2.32 -1.97
N GLN A 59 8.59 3.19 -2.36
CA GLN A 59 9.75 3.52 -1.53
C GLN A 59 9.35 4.16 -0.21
N ALA A 60 8.39 5.09 -0.23
CA ALA A 60 7.85 5.73 0.96
C ALA A 60 7.15 4.72 1.89
N ILE A 61 6.27 3.86 1.36
CA ILE A 61 5.57 2.84 2.16
C ILE A 61 6.58 1.81 2.73
N SER A 62 7.63 1.46 1.98
CA SER A 62 8.67 0.52 2.41
C SER A 62 9.49 1.01 3.61
N GLN A 63 9.46 2.31 3.94
CA GLN A 63 10.07 2.81 5.18
C GLN A 63 9.23 2.48 6.44
N THR A 64 8.03 1.92 6.26
CA THR A 64 7.11 1.56 7.34
C THR A 64 6.85 0.06 7.39
N ASP A 65 6.07 -0.34 8.40
CA ASP A 65 5.61 -1.71 8.60
C ASP A 65 4.38 -2.09 7.75
N THR A 66 3.79 -1.12 7.06
CA THR A 66 2.58 -1.31 6.26
C THR A 66 2.87 -2.04 4.96
N VAL A 67 2.04 -3.04 4.62
CA VAL A 67 2.21 -3.81 3.39
C VAL A 67 1.68 -3.02 2.19
N SER A 68 2.53 -2.75 1.21
CA SER A 68 2.12 -2.11 -0.04
C SER A 68 1.48 -3.12 -1.01
N ILE A 69 0.25 -2.85 -1.43
CA ILE A 69 -0.50 -3.59 -2.46
C ILE A 69 -0.70 -2.68 -3.66
N ARG A 70 -0.54 -3.23 -4.86
CA ARG A 70 -0.83 -2.54 -6.11
C ARG A 70 -2.14 -3.06 -6.69
N LYS A 71 -3.07 -2.16 -7.05
CA LYS A 71 -4.21 -2.51 -7.92
C LYS A 71 -3.81 -2.23 -9.35
N SER A 72 -3.43 -3.27 -10.06
CA SER A 72 -3.16 -3.23 -11.49
C SER A 72 -4.31 -3.88 -12.23
N CYS A 73 -4.61 -3.41 -13.44
CA CYS A 73 -5.37 -4.25 -14.37
C CYS A 73 -4.54 -5.51 -14.59
N MET A 74 -5.15 -6.66 -14.29
CA MET A 74 -4.66 -7.94 -14.74
C MET A 74 -5.14 -8.03 -16.19
N GLU A 75 -4.21 -7.98 -17.14
CA GLU A 75 -4.43 -8.62 -18.44
C GLU A 75 -4.51 -10.14 -18.24
#